data_AF-A0A2M7BY76-F1
#
_entry.id   AF-A0A2M7BY76-F1
#
_cell.length_a   1.000
_cell.length_b   1.000
_cell.length_c   1.000
_cell.angle_alpha   90.00
_cell.angle_beta   90.00
_cell.angle_gamma   90.00
#
_symmetry.space_group_name_H-M   'P 1'
#
loop_
_entity.id
_entity.type
_entity.pdbx_description
1 polymer ?
#
loop_
_entity_poly.entity_id
_entity_poly.type
_entity_poly.pdbx_seq_one_letter_code
_entity_poly.pdbx_strand_id
1 'polypeptide(L)'
;LRQVKKTTGQDEIVLVTKRGQSIRFKEKEIREMGRQAAGNRGIRLKKGDELVGMEIIKNLALASQKLEKKYLLIVTKNGYGKRTDLKEYRLQGRGGSGIKTAKVIEKTGDIISSKILEGPEEDLIVISQKGQVIRIKLSQIPKLGRATQGVRIMRLEEGDRVASVTYI
;
A
#
# COMPACT_ATOMS: atom_id res chain seq x y z
N LEU A 1 2.61 15.47 7.98
CA LEU A 1 2.06 14.13 8.26
C LEU A 1 1.52 13.55 6.96
N ARG A 2 1.98 12.37 6.52
CA ARG A 2 1.52 11.75 5.25
C ARG A 2 0.18 11.03 5.38
N GLN A 3 -0.15 10.47 6.56
CA GLN A 3 -1.44 9.81 6.82
C GLN A 3 -1.65 9.60 8.32
N VAL A 4 -2.90 9.56 8.77
CA VAL A 4 -3.31 9.12 10.11
C VAL A 4 -4.52 8.19 9.95
N LYS A 5 -4.57 7.08 10.70
CA LYS A 5 -5.69 6.13 10.67
C LYS A 5 -6.10 5.80 12.11
N LYS A 6 -7.41 5.70 12.34
CA LYS A 6 -7.96 5.27 13.64
C LYS A 6 -7.92 3.75 13.74
N THR A 7 -7.52 3.24 14.90
CA THR A 7 -7.45 1.81 15.23
C THR A 7 -8.25 1.52 16.50
N THR A 8 -8.39 0.25 16.88
CA THR A 8 -9.31 -0.20 17.96
C THR A 8 -8.62 -1.00 19.09
N GLY A 9 -7.30 -1.11 19.08
CA GLY A 9 -6.50 -1.95 19.99
C GLY A 9 -6.38 -3.42 19.55
N GLN A 10 -7.15 -3.85 18.56
CA GLN A 10 -7.18 -5.23 18.06
C GLN A 10 -6.97 -5.33 16.55
N ASP A 11 -6.72 -4.20 15.88
CA ASP A 11 -6.55 -4.18 14.44
C ASP A 11 -5.15 -4.69 14.04
N GLU A 12 -4.96 -4.91 12.74
CA GLU A 12 -3.64 -5.16 12.17
C GLU A 12 -3.22 -4.00 11.28
N ILE A 13 -1.92 -3.72 11.28
CA ILE A 13 -1.33 -2.58 10.56
C ILE A 13 -0.50 -3.13 9.42
N VAL A 14 -0.77 -2.64 8.20
CA VAL A 14 0.02 -2.90 7.00
C VAL A 14 0.77 -1.62 6.65
N LEU A 15 2.10 -1.72 6.55
CA LEU A 15 2.97 -0.64 6.10
C LEU A 15 3.59 -1.02 4.76
N VAL A 16 3.70 -0.06 3.85
CA VAL A 16 4.29 -0.25 2.51
C VAL A 16 5.38 0.79 2.28
N THR A 17 6.52 0.34 1.73
CA THR A 17 7.68 1.19 1.43
C THR A 17 7.80 1.48 -0.05
N LYS A 18 8.46 2.60 -0.40
CA LYS A 18 8.66 3.00 -1.80
C LYS A 18 9.44 1.97 -2.60
N ARG A 19 10.39 1.26 -1.97
CA ARG A 19 11.21 0.21 -2.61
C ARG A 19 10.56 -1.17 -2.59
N GLY A 20 9.27 -1.26 -2.31
CA GLY A 20 8.50 -2.48 -2.49
C GLY A 20 8.63 -3.52 -1.38
N GLN A 21 8.87 -3.07 -0.14
CA GLN A 21 8.65 -3.90 1.05
C GLN A 21 7.29 -3.61 1.68
N SER A 22 6.72 -4.61 2.35
CA SER A 22 5.59 -4.42 3.24
C SER A 22 5.70 -5.25 4.51
N ILE A 23 5.18 -4.72 5.61
CA ILE A 23 5.07 -5.46 6.87
C ILE A 23 3.63 -5.41 7.35
N ARG A 24 3.15 -6.52 7.90
CA ARG A 24 1.84 -6.65 8.52
C ARG A 24 2.04 -7.16 9.94
N PHE A 25 1.61 -6.42 10.95
CA PHE A 25 1.79 -6.77 12.36
C PHE A 25 0.56 -6.38 13.18
N LYS A 26 0.44 -6.92 14.39
CA LYS A 26 -0.73 -6.64 15.25
C LYS A 26 -0.57 -5.29 15.94
N GLU A 27 -1.63 -4.51 16.00
CA GLU A 27 -1.64 -3.23 16.71
C GLU A 27 -1.17 -3.38 18.17
N LYS A 28 -1.51 -4.50 18.83
CA LYS A 28 -1.08 -4.84 20.20
C LYS A 28 0.44 -4.82 20.42
N GLU A 29 1.25 -4.89 19.36
CA GLU A 29 2.71 -4.75 19.45
C GLU A 29 3.18 -3.30 19.58
N ILE A 30 2.27 -2.33 19.43
CA ILE A 30 2.49 -0.91 19.67
C ILE A 30 2.04 -0.60 21.10
N ARG A 31 2.94 0.02 21.87
CA ARG A 31 2.60 0.55 23.19
C ARG A 31 1.90 1.90 23.03
N GLU A 32 0.84 2.10 23.79
CA GLU A 32 0.22 3.41 23.97
C GLU A 32 1.23 4.37 24.60
N MET A 33 1.30 5.60 24.09
CA MET A 33 2.23 6.60 24.56
C MET A 33 1.59 7.99 24.50
N GLY A 34 2.04 8.88 25.37
CA GLY A 34 1.64 10.29 25.35
C GLY A 34 2.13 11.02 24.11
N ARG A 35 1.55 12.20 23.84
CA ARG A 35 1.81 13.01 22.64
C ARG A 35 3.27 13.43 22.45
N GLN A 36 4.03 13.52 23.54
CA GLN A 36 5.44 13.91 23.55
C GLN A 36 6.40 12.78 23.10
N ALA A 37 5.89 11.55 22.93
CA ALA A 37 6.73 10.40 22.61
C ALA A 37 7.18 10.37 21.14
N ALA A 38 8.40 9.87 20.90
CA ALA A 38 8.97 9.75 19.54
C ALA A 38 8.28 8.68 18.66
N GLY A 39 7.48 7.79 19.25
CA GLY A 39 6.78 6.72 18.53
C GLY A 39 7.49 5.37 18.56
N ASN A 40 6.79 4.35 18.03
CA ASN A 40 7.29 2.99 17.88
C ASN A 40 7.71 2.73 16.43
N ARG A 41 8.83 2.04 16.20
CA ARG A 41 9.24 1.65 14.84
C ARG A 41 8.29 0.63 14.23
N GLY A 42 7.56 0.97 13.17
CA GLY A 42 6.67 0.04 12.48
C GLY A 42 7.40 -0.94 11.54
N ILE A 43 8.28 -0.43 10.68
CA ILE A 43 9.08 -1.20 9.70
C ILE A 43 10.53 -0.72 9.71
N ARG A 44 11.49 -1.64 9.49
CA ARG A 44 12.90 -1.28 9.28
C ARG A 44 13.13 -0.90 7.82
N LEU A 45 13.47 0.36 7.58
CA LEU A 45 13.77 0.87 6.26
C LEU A 45 15.24 0.60 5.88
N LYS A 46 15.48 0.23 4.62
CA LYS A 46 16.82 0.22 4.04
C LYS A 46 17.24 1.64 3.65
N LYS A 47 18.55 1.85 3.41
CA LYS A 47 19.09 3.14 2.96
C LYS A 47 18.34 3.62 1.70
N GLY A 48 17.83 4.85 1.76
CA GLY A 48 17.11 5.45 0.64
C GLY A 48 15.74 4.83 0.37
N ASP A 49 15.16 4.08 1.32
CA ASP A 49 13.75 3.66 1.32
C ASP A 49 12.93 4.55 2.26
N GLU A 50 11.63 4.64 2.04
CA GLU A 50 10.72 5.45 2.86
C GLU A 50 9.33 4.82 2.91
N LEU A 51 8.55 5.18 3.92
CA LEU A 51 7.17 4.75 4.03
C LEU A 51 6.28 5.54 3.05
N VAL A 52 5.45 4.84 2.29
CA VAL A 52 4.52 5.44 1.32
C VAL A 52 3.06 5.24 1.68
N GLY A 53 2.74 4.23 2.50
CA GLY A 53 1.37 4.04 2.97
C GLY A 53 1.26 3.25 4.25
N MET A 54 0.18 3.51 4.98
CA MET A 54 -0.24 2.80 6.18
C MET A 54 -1.73 2.46 6.06
N GLU A 55 -2.02 1.17 6.07
CA GLU A 55 -3.38 0.68 5.96
C GLU A 55 -3.74 -0.20 7.16
N ILE A 56 -5.01 -0.17 7.55
CA ILE A 56 -5.51 -0.87 8.74
C ILE A 56 -6.43 -1.99 8.27
N ILE A 57 -6.18 -3.20 8.76
CA ILE A 57 -7.09 -4.32 8.62
C ILE A 57 -7.88 -4.41 9.92
N LYS A 58 -9.18 -4.11 9.86
CA LYS A 58 -10.05 -4.10 11.04
C LYS A 58 -10.24 -5.49 11.61
N ASN A 59 -10.24 -5.61 12.95
CA ASN A 59 -10.39 -6.90 13.62
C ASN A 59 -11.67 -7.66 13.20
N LEU A 60 -12.79 -6.97 13.00
CA LEU A 60 -14.03 -7.60 12.53
C LEU A 60 -13.86 -8.35 11.19
N ALA A 61 -13.00 -7.82 10.30
CA ALA A 61 -12.66 -8.49 9.05
C ALA A 61 -11.77 -9.72 9.27
N LEU A 62 -10.91 -9.70 10.29
CA LEU A 62 -10.07 -10.83 10.68
C LEU A 62 -10.89 -11.93 11.35
N ALA A 63 -11.76 -11.56 12.29
CA ALA A 63 -12.62 -12.46 13.06
C ALA A 63 -13.60 -13.22 12.18
N SER A 64 -14.10 -12.57 11.11
CA SER A 64 -14.97 -13.22 10.13
C SER A 64 -14.21 -14.11 9.13
N GLN A 65 -12.87 -14.19 9.20
CA GLN A 65 -11.97 -14.80 8.20
C GLN A 65 -12.19 -14.29 6.76
N LYS A 66 -12.93 -13.20 6.59
CA LYS A 66 -13.27 -12.56 5.30
C LYS A 66 -12.20 -11.54 4.91
N LEU A 67 -10.95 -12.01 4.85
CA LEU A 67 -9.94 -11.35 3.99
C LEU A 67 -10.22 -11.61 2.51
N GLU A 68 -11.13 -12.53 2.22
CA GLU A 68 -11.60 -12.80 0.88
C GLU A 68 -12.13 -11.54 0.22
N LYS A 69 -11.69 -11.34 -1.03
CA LYS A 69 -12.03 -10.17 -1.84
C LYS A 69 -11.50 -8.83 -1.30
N LYS A 70 -10.57 -8.83 -0.34
CA LYS A 70 -9.80 -7.64 0.03
C LYS A 70 -8.42 -7.68 -0.62
N TYR A 71 -7.99 -6.55 -1.15
CA TYR A 71 -6.75 -6.46 -1.90
C TYR A 71 -5.91 -5.28 -1.43
N LEU A 72 -4.59 -5.46 -1.39
CA LEU A 72 -3.66 -4.33 -1.39
C LEU A 72 -3.44 -3.91 -2.85
N LEU A 73 -3.93 -2.72 -3.19
CA LEU A 73 -3.61 -2.03 -4.43
C LEU A 73 -2.32 -1.25 -4.23
N ILE A 74 -1.40 -1.39 -5.18
CA ILE A 74 -0.22 -0.53 -5.28
C ILE A 74 -0.20 0.19 -6.63
N VAL A 75 0.27 1.44 -6.61
CA VAL A 75 0.52 2.26 -7.80
C VAL A 75 1.95 2.80 -7.72
N THR A 76 2.63 2.80 -8.86
CA THR A 76 4.05 3.19 -8.99
C THR A 76 4.19 4.47 -9.81
N LYS A 77 5.34 5.11 -9.65
CA LYS A 77 5.70 6.40 -10.24
C LYS A 77 5.53 6.44 -11.76
N ASN A 78 5.80 5.35 -12.46
CA ASN A 78 5.72 5.30 -13.93
C ASN A 78 4.40 4.68 -14.43
N GLY A 79 3.33 4.76 -13.64
CA GLY A 79 1.99 4.38 -14.08
C GLY A 79 1.75 2.86 -14.12
N TYR A 80 2.51 2.07 -13.35
CA TYR A 80 2.21 0.65 -13.14
C TYR A 80 1.39 0.45 -11.88
N GLY A 81 0.49 -0.53 -11.89
CA GLY A 81 -0.30 -0.91 -10.74
C GLY A 81 -0.68 -2.38 -10.75
N LYS A 82 -1.11 -2.86 -9.58
CA LYS A 82 -1.66 -4.21 -9.39
C LYS A 82 -2.44 -4.28 -8.08
N ARG A 83 -3.36 -5.24 -8.02
CA ARG A 83 -4.00 -5.67 -6.78
C ARG A 83 -3.38 -6.99 -6.34
N THR A 84 -3.13 -7.16 -5.06
CA THR A 84 -2.65 -8.43 -4.49
C THR A 84 -3.55 -8.81 -3.33
N ASP A 85 -3.91 -10.08 -3.24
CA ASP A 85 -4.78 -10.58 -2.17
C ASP A 85 -4.13 -10.33 -0.80
N LEU A 86 -4.92 -9.83 0.16
CA LEU A 86 -4.41 -9.60 1.52
C LEU A 86 -3.94 -10.89 2.21
N LYS A 87 -4.46 -12.06 1.82
CA LYS A 87 -4.01 -13.36 2.31
C LYS A 87 -2.53 -13.65 2.00
N GLU A 88 -1.97 -13.06 0.94
CA GLU A 88 -0.54 -13.23 0.63
C GLU A 88 0.37 -12.49 1.62
N TYR A 89 -0.16 -11.52 2.37
CA TYR A 89 0.59 -10.75 3.35
C TYR A 89 0.46 -11.40 4.73
N ARG A 90 1.36 -12.34 5.02
CA ARG A 90 1.44 -12.99 6.33
C ARG A 90 1.77 -12.00 7.45
N LEU A 91 1.30 -12.32 8.65
CA LEU A 91 1.72 -11.64 9.87
C LEU A 91 3.22 -11.80 10.12
N GLN A 92 3.81 -10.74 10.64
CA GLN A 92 5.22 -10.56 10.96
C GLN A 92 5.33 -9.76 12.27
N GLY A 93 6.47 -9.85 12.95
CA GLY A 93 6.72 -9.00 14.11
C GLY A 93 7.02 -7.55 13.71
N ARG A 94 6.50 -6.60 14.48
CA ARG A 94 6.73 -5.16 14.29
C ARG A 94 8.22 -4.82 14.26
N GLY A 95 8.61 -3.89 13.39
CA GLY A 95 9.99 -3.39 13.28
C GLY A 95 10.93 -4.30 12.49
N GLY A 96 10.40 -5.39 11.91
CA GLY A 96 11.09 -6.21 10.93
C GLY A 96 11.30 -5.51 9.58
N SER A 97 12.03 -6.17 8.68
CA SER A 97 12.34 -5.66 7.34
C SER A 97 11.16 -5.72 6.36
N GLY A 98 10.10 -6.45 6.72
CA GLY A 98 8.99 -6.75 5.82
C GLY A 98 9.28 -7.89 4.84
N ILE A 99 8.29 -8.14 3.98
CA ILE A 99 8.36 -9.03 2.82
C ILE A 99 8.16 -8.22 1.55
N LYS A 100 8.66 -8.73 0.42
CA LYS A 100 8.48 -8.07 -0.87
C LYS A 100 7.00 -7.95 -1.23
N THR A 101 6.55 -6.75 -1.60
CA THR A 101 5.19 -6.44 -2.07
C THR A 101 5.13 -6.03 -3.54
N ALA A 102 6.27 -5.61 -4.11
CA ALA A 102 6.41 -5.35 -5.53
C ALA A 102 7.87 -5.55 -5.97
N LYS A 103 8.07 -5.92 -7.23
CA LYS A 103 9.38 -5.81 -7.89
C LYS A 103 9.51 -4.41 -8.47
N VAL A 104 10.08 -3.50 -7.67
CA VAL A 104 10.42 -2.14 -8.10
C VAL A 104 11.69 -2.19 -8.95
N ILE A 105 11.59 -1.72 -10.19
CA ILE A 105 12.69 -1.57 -11.14
C ILE A 105 12.58 -0.20 -11.81
N GLU A 106 13.61 0.21 -12.54
CA GLU A 106 13.62 1.50 -13.27
C GLU A 106 12.37 1.70 -14.14
N LYS A 107 11.95 0.65 -14.86
CA LYS A 107 10.74 0.66 -15.70
C LYS A 107 9.47 1.02 -14.93
N THR A 108 9.27 0.50 -13.72
CA THR A 108 8.06 0.80 -12.93
C THR A 108 8.21 2.09 -12.12
N GLY A 109 9.45 2.42 -11.74
CA GLY A 109 9.72 3.39 -10.70
C GLY A 109 9.24 2.93 -9.33
N ASP A 110 9.48 3.78 -8.33
CA ASP A 110 9.12 3.54 -6.94
C ASP A 110 7.60 3.45 -6.75
N ILE A 111 7.15 2.76 -5.70
CA ILE A 111 5.75 2.81 -5.26
C ILE A 111 5.46 4.23 -4.77
N ILE A 112 4.35 4.81 -5.22
CA ILE A 112 3.91 6.16 -4.83
C ILE A 112 2.58 6.14 -4.06
N SER A 113 1.81 5.06 -4.19
CA SER A 113 0.58 4.87 -3.40
C SER A 113 0.32 3.39 -3.09
N SER A 114 -0.28 3.15 -1.93
CA SER A 114 -0.81 1.85 -1.53
C SER A 114 -2.11 2.02 -0.77
N LYS A 115 -3.11 1.19 -1.06
CA LYS A 115 -4.44 1.26 -0.44
C LYS A 115 -5.04 -0.13 -0.30
N ILE A 116 -5.62 -0.43 0.86
CA ILE A 116 -6.46 -1.61 1.01
C ILE A 116 -7.84 -1.28 0.42
N LEU A 117 -8.28 -2.12 -0.52
CA LEU A 117 -9.61 -2.06 -1.12
C LEU A 117 -10.54 -2.99 -0.34
N GLU A 118 -11.63 -2.44 0.19
CA GLU A 118 -12.57 -3.16 1.06
C GLU A 118 -13.95 -3.38 0.42
N GLY A 119 -14.16 -2.86 -0.79
CA GLY A 119 -15.38 -3.10 -1.56
C GLY A 119 -16.19 -1.86 -1.97
N PRO A 120 -16.24 -0.74 -1.23
CA PRO A 120 -16.99 0.42 -1.68
C PRO A 120 -16.26 1.20 -2.78
N GLU A 121 -14.92 1.09 -2.86
CA GLU A 121 -14.16 1.75 -3.91
C GLU A 121 -14.39 1.06 -5.26
N GLU A 122 -14.81 1.83 -6.26
CA GLU A 122 -15.07 1.33 -7.62
C GLU A 122 -13.99 1.78 -8.59
N ASP A 123 -13.47 3.00 -8.41
CA ASP A 123 -12.59 3.64 -9.37
C ASP A 123 -11.28 4.15 -8.78
N LEU A 124 -10.26 4.12 -9.63
CA LEU A 124 -8.96 4.73 -9.43
C LEU A 124 -8.84 5.93 -10.36
N ILE A 125 -8.58 7.10 -9.79
CA ILE A 125 -8.15 8.26 -10.57
C ILE A 125 -6.65 8.45 -10.38
N VAL A 126 -5.93 8.55 -11.49
CA VAL A 126 -4.48 8.78 -11.52
C VAL A 126 -4.20 10.07 -12.27
N ILE A 127 -3.43 10.95 -11.64
CA ILE A 127 -3.08 12.27 -12.16
C ILE A 127 -1.56 12.33 -12.33
N SER A 128 -1.08 12.72 -13.51
CA SER A 128 0.34 12.90 -13.79
C SER A 128 0.84 14.31 -13.46
N GLN A 129 2.16 14.48 -13.41
CA GLN A 129 2.78 15.79 -13.17
C GLN A 129 2.53 16.77 -14.31
N LYS A 130 2.39 16.28 -15.54
CA LYS A 130 2.05 17.09 -16.71
C LYS A 130 0.54 17.27 -16.91
N GLY A 131 -0.29 16.85 -15.95
CA GLY A 131 -1.74 17.10 -15.97
C GLY A 131 -2.58 16.06 -16.73
N GLN A 132 -2.00 14.93 -17.15
CA GLN A 132 -2.79 13.83 -17.69
C GLN A 132 -3.63 13.21 -16.57
N VAL A 133 -4.92 13.01 -16.81
CA VAL A 133 -5.85 12.39 -15.85
C VAL A 133 -6.48 11.17 -16.49
N ILE A 134 -6.47 10.05 -15.79
CA ILE A 134 -7.22 8.85 -16.19
C ILE A 134 -8.09 8.34 -15.04
N ARG A 135 -9.25 7.79 -15.37
CA ARG A 135 -10.13 7.03 -14.48
C ARG A 135 -10.15 5.57 -14.93
N ILE A 136 -9.88 4.65 -14.02
CA ILE A 136 -9.85 3.21 -14.30
C ILE A 136 -10.71 2.51 -13.27
N LYS A 137 -11.56 1.59 -13.73
CA LYS A 137 -12.29 0.72 -12.81
C LYS A 137 -11.31 -0.17 -12.06
N LEU A 138 -11.40 -0.21 -10.74
CA LEU A 138 -10.53 -1.05 -9.90
C LEU A 138 -10.60 -2.53 -10.29
N SER A 139 -11.75 -2.98 -10.82
CA SER A 139 -11.95 -4.33 -11.35
C SER A 139 -11.05 -4.66 -12.54
N GLN A 140 -10.66 -3.67 -13.36
CA GLN A 140 -9.78 -3.83 -14.53
C GLN A 140 -8.30 -3.92 -14.15
N ILE A 141 -7.90 -3.45 -12.97
CA ILE A 141 -6.51 -3.57 -12.50
C ILE A 141 -6.26 -5.05 -12.16
N PRO A 142 -5.24 -5.71 -12.72
CA PRO A 142 -5.08 -7.14 -12.56
C PRO A 142 -4.71 -7.53 -11.13
N LYS A 143 -5.15 -8.74 -10.77
CA LYS A 143 -4.77 -9.41 -9.54
C LYS A 143 -3.48 -10.19 -9.79
N LEU A 144 -2.41 -9.85 -9.10
CA LEU A 144 -1.09 -10.44 -9.27
C LEU A 144 -0.43 -10.67 -7.92
N GLY A 145 0.44 -11.67 -7.86
CA GLY A 145 1.17 -12.01 -6.63
C GLY A 145 2.11 -10.90 -6.14
N ARG A 146 2.51 -10.98 -4.87
CA ARG A 146 3.34 -9.96 -4.21
C ARG A 146 4.66 -9.64 -4.91
N ALA A 147 5.43 -10.65 -5.34
CA ALA A 147 6.78 -10.41 -5.88
C ALA A 147 6.81 -9.96 -7.36
N THR A 148 5.66 -9.60 -7.95
CA THR A 148 5.54 -9.12 -9.34
C THR A 148 5.68 -7.59 -9.45
N GLN A 149 5.93 -7.09 -10.66
CA GLN A 149 6.08 -5.66 -10.95
C GLN A 149 4.74 -4.93 -11.22
N GLY A 150 3.67 -5.68 -11.49
CA GLY A 150 2.38 -5.12 -11.94
C GLY A 150 2.29 -4.91 -13.45
N VAL A 151 1.19 -4.30 -13.90
CA VAL A 151 0.99 -3.93 -15.32
C VAL A 151 0.88 -2.43 -15.46
N ARG A 152 1.07 -1.93 -16.68
CA ARG A 152 0.86 -0.52 -16.98
C ARG A 152 -0.63 -0.22 -16.93
N ILE A 153 -1.03 0.71 -16.05
CA ILE A 153 -2.40 1.21 -15.93
C ILE A 153 -2.54 2.60 -16.53
N MET A 154 -1.46 3.38 -16.60
CA MET A 154 -1.38 4.70 -17.23
C MET A 154 -0.19 4.74 -18.19
N ARG A 155 -0.43 5.16 -19.44
CA ARG A 155 0.66 5.43 -20.38
C ARG A 155 1.06 6.90 -20.27
N LEU A 156 2.14 7.12 -19.54
CA LEU A 156 2.74 8.44 -19.37
C LEU A 156 3.59 8.81 -20.59
N GLU A 157 3.65 10.11 -20.87
CA GLU A 157 4.57 10.69 -21.83
C GLU A 157 6.01 10.66 -21.32
N GLU A 158 6.96 10.90 -22.22
CA GLU A 158 8.37 10.97 -21.84
C GLU A 158 8.62 12.08 -20.80
N GLY A 159 9.39 11.74 -19.77
CA GLY A 159 9.68 12.61 -18.63
C GLY A 159 8.51 12.83 -17.65
N ASP A 160 7.30 12.34 -17.95
CA ASP A 160 6.15 12.44 -17.06
C ASP A 160 6.15 11.32 -16.00
N ARG A 161 5.40 11.53 -14.92
CA ARG A 161 5.25 10.60 -13.80
C ARG A 161 3.92 10.81 -13.09
N VAL A 162 3.45 9.78 -12.40
CA VAL A 162 2.29 9.91 -11.53
C VAL A 162 2.60 10.90 -10.41
N ALA A 163 1.75 11.90 -10.25
CA ALA A 163 1.82 12.91 -9.19
C ALA A 163 0.94 12.52 -8.00
N SER A 164 -0.29 12.08 -8.27
CA SER A 164 -1.26 11.73 -7.23
C SER A 164 -2.23 10.65 -7.70
N VAL A 165 -2.82 9.98 -6.71
CA VAL A 165 -3.79 8.90 -6.91
C VAL A 165 -4.93 9.13 -5.93
N THR A 166 -6.16 9.00 -6.39
CA THR A 166 -7.35 9.01 -5.52
C THR A 166 -8.27 7.83 -5.85
N TYR A 167 -9.09 7.48 -4.87
CA TYR A 167 -9.99 6.32 -4.91
C TYR A 167 -11.40 6.84 -4.67
N ILE A 168 -12.34 6.44 -5.53
CA ILE A 168 -13.75 6.83 -5.45
C ILE A 168 -14.59 5.57 -5.32
#